data_AF-A0A920V8B6-F1
#
_entry.id   AF-A0A920V8B6-F1
#
_cell.length_a   1.000
_cell.length_b   1.000
_cell.length_c   1.000
_cell.angle_alpha   90.00
_cell.angle_beta   90.00
_cell.angle_gamma   90.00
#
_symmetry.space_group_name_H-M   'P 1'
#
loop_
_entity.id
_entity.type
_entity.pdbx_description
1 polymer ?
#
loop_
_entity_poly.entity_id
_entity_poly.type
_entity_poly.pdbx_seq_one_letter_code
_entity_poly.pdbx_strand_id
1 'polypeptide(L)'
;MFKSIDYKRFFISFFLISTFVGVTLVNLDTASNLFNNTQAFIANNFGWLIVLCANGFLIFCVWMAISRFGDIRLGGTDAKPEFKFINWIAMLFSAGLGIGVIFYSVAEPVSHLSSSALFGEGVSFNERATLSMNLTFLHWGFHAWAIYGVVGLCFAYFAFNLGRPFRVSSFFLDIGLESTWSRVIVDVFAILATVFGIATSLGLGASQISAGLEYLDIANSYWKPIEGLSPEASPGKFIVITIITILGLISVVLGLNAGIKRLSQLNMILCGCFLIAIFLFGPTGYILDGFVKMLDLISKILLVCQLM
;
A
#
# COMPACT_ATOMS: atom_id res chain seq x y z
N MET A 1 4.27 -11.13 -27.74
CA MET A 1 4.29 -10.21 -26.58
C MET A 1 3.73 -8.82 -26.92
N PHE A 2 4.09 -8.19 -28.04
CA PHE A 2 3.67 -6.80 -28.34
C PHE A 2 2.27 -6.60 -28.96
N LYS A 3 1.57 -7.65 -29.41
CA LYS A 3 0.25 -7.53 -30.07
C LYS A 3 -0.90 -7.08 -29.14
N SER A 4 -0.69 -7.05 -27.82
CA SER A 4 -1.72 -6.68 -26.83
C SER A 4 -1.45 -5.34 -26.12
N ILE A 5 -0.45 -4.57 -26.55
CA ILE A 5 -0.10 -3.30 -25.90
C ILE A 5 -0.90 -2.15 -26.51
N ASP A 6 -1.53 -1.37 -25.66
CA ASP A 6 -2.12 -0.10 -26.05
C ASP A 6 -1.03 0.98 -26.10
N TYR A 7 -0.56 1.28 -27.32
CA TYR A 7 0.59 2.15 -27.54
C TYR A 7 0.42 3.55 -26.93
N LYS A 8 -0.78 4.14 -26.98
CA LYS A 8 -1.02 5.50 -26.46
C LYS A 8 -0.77 5.53 -24.97
N ARG A 9 -1.41 4.61 -24.23
CA ARG A 9 -1.26 4.52 -22.77
C ARG A 9 0.18 4.20 -22.38
N PHE A 10 0.79 3.22 -23.07
CA PHE A 10 2.15 2.78 -22.77
C PHE A 10 3.17 3.91 -22.95
N PHE A 11 3.23 4.52 -24.14
CA PHE A 11 4.26 5.52 -24.43
C PHE A 11 4.06 6.82 -23.65
N ILE A 12 2.82 7.26 -23.41
CA ILE A 12 2.56 8.45 -22.61
C ILE A 12 3.00 8.22 -21.17
N SER A 13 2.58 7.10 -20.54
CA SER A 13 3.01 6.79 -19.18
C SER A 13 4.52 6.63 -19.09
N PHE A 14 5.15 5.91 -20.02
CA PHE A 14 6.60 5.74 -20.04
C PHE A 14 7.34 7.07 -20.17
N PHE A 15 6.90 7.95 -21.06
CA PHE A 15 7.48 9.28 -21.24
C PHE A 15 7.34 10.14 -19.98
N LEU A 16 6.15 10.17 -19.35
CA LEU A 16 5.92 10.94 -18.14
C LEU A 16 6.75 10.43 -16.96
N ILE A 17 6.82 9.11 -16.75
CA ILE A 17 7.63 8.50 -15.69
C ILE A 17 9.12 8.77 -15.94
N SER A 18 9.61 8.56 -17.16
CA SER A 18 11.02 8.78 -17.51
C SER A 18 11.41 10.25 -17.35
N THR A 19 10.53 11.17 -17.74
CA THR A 19 10.74 12.61 -17.57
C THR A 19 10.75 12.98 -16.09
N PHE A 20 9.79 12.49 -15.30
CA PHE A 20 9.75 12.71 -13.86
C PHE A 20 11.03 12.26 -13.17
N VAL A 21 11.48 11.03 -13.46
CA VAL A 21 12.73 10.48 -12.92
C VAL A 21 13.92 11.31 -13.39
N GLY A 22 14.01 11.61 -14.69
CA GLY A 22 15.10 12.41 -15.25
C GLY A 22 15.23 13.78 -14.60
N VAL A 23 14.12 14.53 -14.46
CA VAL A 23 14.10 15.84 -13.80
C VAL A 23 14.49 15.73 -12.32
N THR A 24 14.00 14.71 -11.61
CA THR A 24 14.34 14.48 -10.20
C THR A 24 15.84 14.25 -10.01
N LEU A 25 16.46 13.46 -10.89
CA LEU A 25 17.88 13.12 -10.81
C LEU A 25 18.84 14.27 -11.17
N VAL A 26 18.35 15.35 -11.81
CA VAL A 26 19.20 16.52 -12.10
C VAL A 26 19.61 17.24 -10.81
N ASN A 27 18.70 17.38 -9.85
CA ASN A 27 18.98 18.04 -8.56
C ASN A 27 18.05 17.49 -7.48
N LEU A 28 18.59 16.57 -6.68
CA LEU A 28 17.85 15.85 -5.64
C LEU A 28 17.37 16.77 -4.50
N ASP A 29 18.18 17.75 -4.10
CA ASP A 29 17.82 18.67 -3.01
C ASP A 29 16.63 19.56 -3.41
N THR A 30 16.65 20.07 -4.65
CA THR A 30 15.56 20.86 -5.20
C THR A 30 14.29 20.02 -5.33
N ALA A 31 14.42 18.78 -5.80
CA ALA A 31 13.29 17.85 -5.91
C ALA A 31 12.70 17.52 -4.52
N SER A 32 13.55 17.22 -3.53
CA SER A 32 13.14 16.95 -2.16
C SER A 32 12.37 18.13 -1.55
N ASN A 33 12.92 19.34 -1.68
CA ASN A 33 12.24 20.56 -1.21
C ASN A 33 10.88 20.76 -1.90
N LEU A 34 10.81 20.56 -3.22
CA LEU A 34 9.56 20.66 -3.97
C LEU A 34 8.52 19.62 -3.49
N PHE A 35 8.94 18.37 -3.30
CA PHE A 35 8.06 17.29 -2.85
C PHE A 35 7.56 17.53 -1.42
N ASN A 36 8.44 17.92 -0.49
CA ASN A 36 8.05 18.23 0.89
C ASN A 36 7.08 19.41 0.94
N ASN A 37 7.35 20.47 0.18
CA ASN A 37 6.45 21.63 0.11
C ASN A 37 5.09 21.27 -0.50
N THR A 38 5.09 20.45 -1.55
CA THR A 38 3.84 20.00 -2.21
C THR A 38 3.04 19.09 -1.28
N GLN A 39 3.70 18.16 -0.60
CA GLN A 39 3.07 17.28 0.39
C GLN A 39 2.47 18.09 1.54
N ALA A 40 3.21 19.04 2.10
CA ALA A 40 2.72 19.92 3.16
C ALA A 40 1.53 20.78 2.69
N PHE A 41 1.61 21.32 1.47
CA PHE A 41 0.50 22.07 0.87
C PHE A 41 -0.76 21.21 0.74
N ILE A 42 -0.64 19.99 0.22
CA ILE A 42 -1.77 19.06 0.08
C ILE A 42 -2.32 18.68 1.46
N ALA A 43 -1.47 18.33 2.41
CA ALA A 43 -1.89 17.96 3.76
C ALA A 43 -2.64 19.10 4.46
N ASN A 44 -2.12 20.33 4.39
CA ASN A 44 -2.70 21.48 5.09
C ASN A 44 -4.02 21.98 4.44
N ASN A 45 -4.15 21.92 3.12
CA ASN A 45 -5.31 22.47 2.41
C ASN A 45 -6.36 21.41 2.03
N PHE A 46 -5.94 20.18 1.77
CA PHE A 46 -6.79 19.08 1.29
C PHE A 46 -6.80 17.88 2.25
N GLY A 47 -6.16 17.95 3.41
CA GLY A 47 -6.19 16.87 4.41
C GLY A 47 -7.61 16.47 4.82
N TRP A 48 -8.52 17.45 4.96
CA TRP A 48 -9.93 17.19 5.25
C TRP A 48 -10.60 16.31 4.17
N LEU A 49 -10.24 16.50 2.90
CA LEU A 49 -10.79 15.72 1.78
C LEU A 49 -10.26 14.29 1.81
N ILE A 50 -8.98 14.09 2.14
CA ILE A 50 -8.38 12.76 2.32
C ILE A 50 -9.10 11.99 3.43
N VAL A 51 -9.33 12.64 4.58
CA VAL A 51 -10.05 12.04 5.71
C VAL A 51 -11.51 11.74 5.34
N LEU A 52 -12.18 12.66 4.65
CA LEU A 52 -13.56 12.46 4.21
C LEU A 52 -13.67 11.29 3.22
N CYS A 53 -12.76 11.20 2.25
CA CYS A 53 -12.72 10.09 1.29
C CYS A 53 -12.47 8.75 1.99
N ALA A 54 -11.51 8.67 2.90
CA ALA A 54 -11.21 7.44 3.63
C ALA A 54 -12.42 6.94 4.44
N ASN A 55 -13.10 7.83 5.17
CA ASN A 55 -14.32 7.49 5.89
C ASN A 55 -15.48 7.17 4.94
N GLY A 56 -15.63 7.92 3.86
CA GLY A 56 -16.66 7.69 2.84
C GLY A 56 -16.53 6.32 2.18
N PHE A 57 -15.31 5.88 1.85
CA PHE A 57 -15.07 4.54 1.32
C PHE A 57 -15.40 3.45 2.35
N LEU A 58 -15.06 3.65 3.62
CA LEU A 58 -15.42 2.70 4.68
C LEU A 58 -16.94 2.58 4.83
N ILE A 59 -17.65 3.71 4.94
CA ILE A 59 -19.11 3.75 5.04
C ILE A 59 -19.73 3.10 3.80
N PHE A 60 -19.22 3.40 2.60
CA PHE A 60 -19.69 2.79 1.37
C PHE A 60 -19.51 1.26 1.36
N CYS A 61 -18.35 0.74 1.80
CA CYS A 61 -18.12 -0.69 1.92
C CYS A 61 -19.09 -1.36 2.91
N VAL A 62 -19.31 -0.76 4.07
CA VAL A 62 -20.28 -1.25 5.07
C VAL A 62 -21.69 -1.24 4.50
N TRP A 63 -22.10 -0.13 3.87
CA TRP A 63 -23.41 -0.01 3.24
C TRP A 63 -23.61 -1.03 2.11
N MET A 64 -22.61 -1.24 1.25
CA MET A 64 -22.64 -2.28 0.22
C MET A 64 -22.83 -3.68 0.83
N ALA A 65 -22.14 -3.97 1.93
CA ALA A 65 -22.20 -5.28 2.58
C ALA A 65 -23.56 -5.59 3.24
N ILE A 66 -24.25 -4.58 3.79
CA ILE A 66 -25.54 -4.77 4.49
C ILE A 66 -26.77 -4.48 3.62
N SER A 67 -26.60 -3.78 2.50
CA SER A 67 -27.69 -3.46 1.58
C SER A 67 -27.97 -4.60 0.61
N ARG A 68 -29.08 -4.49 -0.12
CA ARG A 68 -29.45 -5.40 -1.24
C ARG A 68 -28.38 -5.57 -2.32
N PHE A 69 -27.39 -4.66 -2.39
CA PHE A 69 -26.32 -4.75 -3.36
C PHE A 69 -25.26 -5.78 -2.97
N GLY A 70 -25.17 -6.15 -1.69
CA GLY A 70 -24.29 -7.22 -1.20
C GLY A 70 -24.66 -8.61 -1.72
N ASP A 71 -25.92 -8.80 -2.14
CA ASP A 71 -26.41 -10.05 -2.73
C ASP A 71 -25.99 -10.23 -4.20
N ILE A 72 -25.46 -9.19 -4.84
CA ILE A 72 -25.03 -9.25 -6.24
C ILE A 72 -23.76 -10.10 -6.36
N ARG A 73 -23.88 -11.21 -7.09
CA ARG A 73 -22.73 -12.07 -7.42
C ARG A 73 -21.85 -11.43 -8.48
N LEU A 74 -20.55 -11.36 -8.18
CA LEU A 74 -19.53 -10.89 -9.12
C LEU A 74 -19.26 -11.99 -10.15
N GLY A 75 -19.48 -11.69 -11.43
CA GLY A 75 -19.41 -12.67 -12.55
C GLY A 75 -20.76 -13.19 -13.06
N GLY A 76 -21.88 -12.67 -12.56
CA GLY A 76 -23.23 -13.05 -13.01
C GLY A 76 -24.01 -13.92 -12.03
N THR A 77 -25.29 -14.19 -12.33
CA THR A 77 -26.24 -14.88 -11.45
C THR A 77 -25.78 -16.28 -11.05
N ASP A 78 -25.17 -17.00 -11.98
CA ASP A 78 -24.75 -18.40 -11.79
C ASP A 78 -23.26 -18.55 -11.47
N ALA A 79 -22.56 -17.43 -11.24
CA ALA A 79 -21.15 -17.44 -10.89
C ALA A 79 -20.90 -18.22 -9.59
N LYS A 80 -19.88 -19.08 -9.61
CA LYS A 80 -19.39 -19.82 -8.45
C LYS A 80 -17.97 -19.34 -8.12
N PRO A 81 -17.59 -19.28 -6.83
CA PRO A 81 -16.23 -18.92 -6.46
C PRO A 81 -15.21 -19.86 -7.10
N GLU A 82 -14.22 -19.31 -7.79
CA GLU A 82 -13.11 -20.09 -8.37
C GLU A 82 -12.21 -20.71 -7.29
N PHE A 83 -12.14 -20.06 -6.13
CA PHE A 83 -11.31 -20.47 -5.00
C PHE A 83 -12.18 -20.80 -3.79
N LYS A 84 -11.77 -21.82 -3.02
CA LYS A 84 -12.34 -22.07 -1.70
C LYS A 84 -12.11 -20.86 -0.79
N PHE A 85 -13.08 -20.55 0.08
CA PHE A 85 -13.05 -19.36 0.94
C PHE A 85 -11.73 -19.20 1.72
N ILE A 86 -11.22 -20.27 2.34
CA ILE A 86 -9.97 -20.20 3.10
C ILE A 86 -8.74 -19.86 2.21
N ASN A 87 -8.72 -20.37 0.97
CA ASN A 87 -7.66 -20.07 0.02
C ASN A 87 -7.77 -18.63 -0.48
N TRP A 88 -8.99 -18.13 -0.65
CA TRP A 88 -9.24 -16.73 -1.03
C TRP A 88 -8.76 -15.76 0.07
N ILE A 89 -9.08 -16.04 1.33
CA ILE A 89 -8.57 -15.27 2.48
C ILE A 89 -7.03 -15.31 2.52
N ALA A 90 -6.42 -16.49 2.35
CA ALA A 90 -4.96 -16.60 2.33
C ALA A 90 -4.32 -15.79 1.20
N MET A 91 -4.93 -15.77 0.00
CA MET A 91 -4.45 -14.94 -1.11
C MET A 91 -4.61 -13.45 -0.83
N LEU A 92 -5.71 -13.03 -0.20
CA LEU A 92 -5.95 -11.63 0.18
C LEU A 92 -4.87 -11.15 1.15
N PHE A 93 -4.57 -11.92 2.20
CA PHE A 93 -3.50 -11.58 3.13
C PHE A 93 -2.12 -11.62 2.48
N SER A 94 -1.85 -12.58 1.60
CA SER A 94 -0.56 -12.59 0.90
C SER A 94 -0.38 -11.43 -0.06
N ALA A 95 -1.46 -10.90 -0.65
CA ALA A 95 -1.40 -9.73 -1.53
C ALA A 95 -1.32 -8.42 -0.73
N GLY A 96 -1.99 -8.35 0.43
CA GLY A 96 -2.07 -7.14 1.26
C GLY A 96 -0.93 -6.98 2.28
N LEU A 97 -0.30 -8.06 2.74
CA LEU A 97 0.88 -8.03 3.61
C LEU A 97 2.12 -7.64 2.79
N GLY A 98 2.21 -6.35 2.49
CA GLY A 98 3.35 -5.75 1.80
C GLY A 98 4.48 -5.35 2.75
N ILE A 99 5.58 -4.89 2.15
CA ILE A 99 6.73 -4.28 2.83
C ILE A 99 6.27 -3.18 3.80
N GLY A 100 5.27 -2.38 3.40
CA GLY A 100 4.72 -1.32 4.22
C GLY A 100 4.27 -1.78 5.61
N VAL A 101 3.59 -2.93 5.72
CA VAL A 101 3.14 -3.45 7.02
C VAL A 101 4.33 -3.80 7.90
N ILE A 102 5.33 -4.50 7.36
CA ILE A 102 6.51 -4.92 8.13
C ILE A 102 7.33 -3.70 8.56
N PHE A 103 7.48 -2.71 7.66
CA PHE A 103 8.23 -1.48 7.94
C PHE A 103 7.53 -0.60 8.99
N TYR A 104 6.27 -0.25 8.74
CA TYR A 104 5.53 0.71 9.56
C TYR A 104 4.87 0.10 10.79
N SER A 105 4.72 -1.23 10.90
CA SER A 105 4.24 -1.87 12.13
C SER A 105 5.09 -1.54 13.37
N VAL A 106 6.37 -1.22 13.16
CA VAL A 106 7.28 -0.75 14.22
C VAL A 106 7.55 0.75 14.06
N ALA A 107 7.87 1.20 12.84
CA ALA A 107 8.32 2.57 12.64
C ALA A 107 7.24 3.63 12.96
N GLU A 108 5.98 3.37 12.63
CA GLU A 108 4.89 4.33 12.83
C GLU A 108 4.53 4.54 14.30
N PRO A 109 4.21 3.50 15.11
CA PRO A 109 3.87 3.71 16.51
C PRO A 109 5.04 4.28 17.32
N VAL A 110 6.28 3.92 16.98
CA VAL A 110 7.48 4.50 17.61
C VAL A 110 7.65 5.97 17.24
N SER A 111 7.45 6.32 15.96
CA SER A 111 7.47 7.70 15.50
C SER A 111 6.42 8.55 16.22
N HIS A 112 5.17 8.07 16.27
CA HIS A 112 4.10 8.72 17.01
C HIS A 112 4.47 8.94 18.48
N LEU A 113 4.97 7.90 19.17
CA LEU A 113 5.32 7.94 20.59
C LEU A 113 6.33 9.05 20.95
N SER A 114 7.20 9.40 19.99
CA SER A 114 8.23 10.44 20.10
C SER A 114 7.79 11.82 19.60
N SER A 115 6.59 11.95 19.02
CA SER A 115 6.13 13.16 18.37
C SER A 115 5.66 14.22 19.39
N SER A 116 6.37 15.35 19.44
CA SER A 116 5.95 16.53 20.20
C SER A 116 4.74 17.25 19.59
N ALA A 117 4.40 16.96 18.33
CA ALA A 117 3.21 17.52 17.69
C ALA A 117 1.92 16.79 18.11
N LEU A 118 2.03 15.50 18.48
CA LEU A 118 0.89 14.71 18.96
C LEU A 118 0.67 14.84 20.47
N PHE A 119 1.72 15.16 21.22
CA PHE A 119 1.70 15.13 22.68
C PHE A 119 2.22 16.44 23.27
N GLY A 120 1.43 17.03 24.17
CA GLY A 120 1.87 18.14 25.01
C GLY A 120 2.84 17.71 26.11
N GLU A 121 3.44 18.68 26.79
CA GLU A 121 4.27 18.40 27.96
C GLU A 121 3.47 17.73 29.09
N GLY A 122 4.10 16.79 29.81
CA GLY A 122 3.50 16.11 30.96
C GLY A 122 2.59 14.91 30.65
N VAL A 123 2.31 14.60 29.38
CA VAL A 123 1.52 13.42 29.01
C VAL A 123 2.26 12.13 29.39
N SER A 124 1.57 11.23 30.11
CA SER A 124 2.16 9.98 30.59
C SER A 124 2.57 9.05 29.44
N PHE A 125 3.61 8.23 29.65
CA PHE A 125 4.06 7.27 28.64
C PHE A 125 2.95 6.32 28.19
N ASN A 126 2.13 5.82 29.12
CA ASN A 126 1.04 4.87 28.82
C ASN A 126 -0.02 5.49 27.90
N GLU A 127 -0.35 6.77 28.12
CA GLU A 127 -1.30 7.50 27.29
C GLU A 127 -0.73 7.72 25.88
N ARG A 128 0.54 8.14 25.79
CA ARG A 128 1.22 8.30 24.50
C ARG A 128 1.29 6.98 23.72
N ALA A 129 1.64 5.89 24.39
CA ALA A 129 1.71 4.56 23.77
C ALA A 129 0.33 4.10 23.27
N THR A 130 -0.72 4.33 24.06
CA THR A 130 -2.09 3.96 23.68
C THR A 130 -2.57 4.74 22.45
N LEU A 131 -2.38 6.06 22.42
CA LEU A 131 -2.78 6.87 21.25
C LEU A 131 -1.96 6.51 20.01
N SER A 132 -0.65 6.29 20.16
CA SER A 132 0.25 5.93 19.06
C SER A 132 -0.18 4.62 18.38
N MET A 133 -0.55 3.62 19.18
CA MET A 133 -1.10 2.36 18.67
C MET A 133 -2.48 2.56 18.04
N ASN A 134 -3.36 3.37 18.63
CA ASN A 134 -4.68 3.64 18.07
C ASN A 134 -4.61 4.30 16.68
N LEU A 135 -3.71 5.28 16.50
CA LEU A 135 -3.47 5.91 15.19
C LEU A 135 -2.93 4.90 14.18
N THR A 136 -1.99 4.04 14.59
CA THR A 136 -1.46 2.98 13.74
C THR A 136 -2.57 2.00 13.32
N PHE A 137 -3.45 1.60 14.24
CA PHE A 137 -4.59 0.75 13.92
C PHE A 137 -5.61 1.44 13.02
N LEU A 138 -5.79 2.76 13.13
CA LEU A 138 -6.64 3.52 12.21
C LEU A 138 -6.07 3.49 10.78
N HIS A 139 -4.77 3.71 10.61
CA HIS A 139 -4.12 3.75 9.30
C HIS A 139 -4.02 2.37 8.63
N TRP A 140 -3.76 1.30 9.39
CA TRP A 140 -3.60 -0.06 8.86
C TRP A 140 -4.84 -0.95 9.01
N GLY A 141 -5.90 -0.43 9.62
CA GLY A 141 -7.17 -1.09 9.83
C GLY A 141 -8.15 -0.89 8.66
N PHE A 142 -9.44 -0.80 8.99
CA PHE A 142 -10.51 -0.86 8.01
C PHE A 142 -10.45 0.22 6.92
N HIS A 143 -9.96 1.42 7.21
CA HIS A 143 -9.89 2.52 6.23
C HIS A 143 -9.02 2.18 5.02
N ALA A 144 -7.81 1.63 5.23
CA ALA A 144 -6.94 1.21 4.14
C ALA A 144 -7.58 0.10 3.30
N TRP A 145 -8.17 -0.90 3.97
CA TRP A 145 -8.83 -2.02 3.29
C TRP A 145 -10.10 -1.60 2.55
N ALA A 146 -10.83 -0.58 3.04
CA ALA A 146 -12.00 -0.06 2.37
C ALA A 146 -11.64 0.57 1.02
N ILE A 147 -10.54 1.34 0.95
CA ILE A 147 -10.05 1.91 -0.33
C ILE A 147 -9.79 0.78 -1.34
N TYR A 148 -9.09 -0.27 -0.93
CA TYR A 148 -8.86 -1.45 -1.78
C TYR A 148 -10.17 -2.16 -2.15
N GLY A 149 -11.09 -2.28 -1.19
CA GLY A 149 -12.39 -2.91 -1.38
C GLY A 149 -13.22 -2.19 -2.44
N VAL A 150 -13.30 -0.86 -2.39
CA VAL A 150 -14.02 -0.06 -3.39
C VAL A 150 -13.42 -0.23 -4.77
N VAL A 151 -12.11 -0.03 -4.92
CA VAL A 151 -11.45 -0.14 -6.23
C VAL A 151 -11.52 -1.57 -6.77
N GLY A 152 -11.32 -2.57 -5.91
CA GLY A 152 -11.45 -3.98 -6.23
C GLY A 152 -12.86 -4.35 -6.68
N LEU A 153 -13.89 -3.82 -6.01
CA LEU A 153 -15.28 -3.99 -6.39
C LEU A 153 -15.57 -3.36 -7.76
N CYS A 154 -15.05 -2.16 -8.04
CA CYS A 154 -15.18 -1.55 -9.36
C CYS A 154 -14.60 -2.48 -10.45
N PHE A 155 -13.35 -2.92 -10.30
CA PHE A 155 -12.74 -3.83 -11.26
C PHE A 155 -13.54 -5.13 -11.42
N ALA A 156 -13.92 -5.75 -10.32
CA ALA A 156 -14.63 -7.02 -10.35
C ALA A 156 -16.00 -6.88 -11.04
N TYR A 157 -16.79 -5.87 -10.67
CA TYR A 157 -18.12 -5.66 -11.24
C TYR A 157 -18.05 -5.28 -12.73
N PHE A 158 -17.25 -4.27 -13.09
CA PHE A 158 -17.18 -3.81 -14.48
C PHE A 158 -16.56 -4.85 -15.40
N ALA A 159 -15.56 -5.61 -14.95
CA ALA A 159 -14.93 -6.64 -15.78
C ALA A 159 -15.79 -7.91 -15.86
N PHE A 160 -16.29 -8.43 -14.73
CA PHE A 160 -16.92 -9.74 -14.69
C PHE A 160 -18.44 -9.72 -14.87
N ASN A 161 -19.13 -8.67 -14.43
CA ASN A 161 -20.58 -8.55 -14.66
C ASN A 161 -20.90 -7.82 -15.95
N LEU A 162 -20.14 -6.77 -16.29
CA LEU A 162 -20.40 -5.93 -17.46
C LEU A 162 -19.49 -6.24 -18.66
N GLY A 163 -18.57 -7.19 -18.53
CA GLY A 163 -17.69 -7.62 -19.63
C GLY A 163 -16.77 -6.51 -20.15
N ARG A 164 -16.51 -5.48 -19.35
CA ARG A 164 -15.71 -4.32 -19.78
C ARG A 164 -14.22 -4.60 -19.70
N PRO A 165 -13.39 -3.87 -20.48
CA PRO A 165 -11.95 -3.96 -20.36
C PRO A 165 -11.47 -3.67 -18.93
N PHE A 166 -10.51 -4.46 -18.45
CA PHE A 166 -9.90 -4.31 -17.12
C PHE A 166 -8.96 -3.09 -17.09
N ARG A 167 -9.53 -1.89 -16.96
CA ARG A 167 -8.83 -0.60 -16.89
C ARG A 167 -9.71 0.44 -16.18
N VAL A 168 -9.12 1.43 -15.53
CA VAL A 168 -9.86 2.40 -14.71
C VAL A 168 -10.83 3.24 -15.54
N SER A 169 -10.49 3.58 -16.79
CA SER A 169 -11.39 4.33 -17.66
C SER A 169 -12.72 3.61 -17.94
N SER A 170 -12.79 2.28 -17.75
CA SER A 170 -14.00 1.51 -18.05
C SER A 170 -15.12 1.72 -17.02
N PHE A 171 -14.77 2.21 -15.83
CA PHE A 171 -15.73 2.55 -14.77
C PHE A 171 -16.62 3.73 -15.18
N PHE A 172 -16.10 4.59 -16.05
CA PHE A 172 -16.70 5.89 -16.35
C PHE A 172 -17.38 5.96 -17.72
N LEU A 173 -17.52 4.83 -18.43
CA LEU A 173 -18.08 4.82 -19.78
C LEU A 173 -19.52 5.33 -19.83
N ASP A 174 -20.31 5.10 -18.78
CA ASP A 174 -21.73 5.48 -18.75
C ASP A 174 -21.98 6.88 -18.17
N ILE A 175 -20.93 7.55 -17.65
CA ILE A 175 -21.04 8.87 -17.01
C ILE A 175 -20.39 10.00 -17.83
N GLY A 176 -20.24 9.79 -19.14
CA GLY A 176 -19.78 10.84 -20.06
C GLY A 176 -18.28 10.85 -20.38
N LEU A 177 -17.53 9.79 -20.07
CA LEU A 177 -16.15 9.64 -20.54
C LEU A 177 -16.12 9.14 -22.01
N GLU A 178 -16.63 9.97 -22.92
CA GLU A 178 -16.90 9.59 -24.32
C GLU A 178 -15.65 9.63 -25.22
N SER A 179 -14.78 10.63 -25.03
CA SER A 179 -13.58 10.79 -25.85
C SER A 179 -12.52 9.74 -25.56
N THR A 180 -11.89 9.25 -26.62
CA THR A 180 -10.73 8.35 -26.54
C THR A 180 -9.60 8.96 -25.71
N TRP A 181 -9.38 10.27 -25.82
CA TRP A 181 -8.32 10.96 -25.08
C TRP A 181 -8.62 11.06 -23.58
N SER A 182 -9.87 11.36 -23.20
CA SER A 182 -10.27 11.39 -21.79
C SER A 182 -10.05 10.02 -21.13
N ARG A 183 -10.35 8.92 -21.83
CA ARG A 183 -10.08 7.55 -21.37
C ARG A 183 -8.58 7.27 -21.20
N VAL A 184 -7.77 7.69 -22.17
CA VAL A 184 -6.32 7.53 -22.10
C VAL A 184 -5.75 8.30 -20.91
N ILE A 185 -6.20 9.53 -20.66
CA ILE A 185 -5.73 10.35 -19.53
C ILE A 185 -6.02 9.65 -18.19
N VAL A 186 -7.26 9.17 -17.98
CA VAL A 186 -7.64 8.46 -16.75
C VAL A 186 -6.78 7.20 -16.55
N ASP A 187 -6.60 6.40 -17.59
CA ASP A 187 -5.77 5.19 -17.51
C ASP A 187 -4.29 5.53 -17.26
N VAL A 188 -3.77 6.61 -17.84
CA VAL A 188 -2.40 7.08 -17.60
C VAL A 188 -2.24 7.49 -16.13
N PHE A 189 -3.16 8.26 -15.55
CA PHE A 189 -3.13 8.59 -14.12
C PHE A 189 -3.15 7.34 -13.23
N ALA A 190 -3.97 6.34 -13.57
CA ALA A 190 -3.99 5.07 -12.84
C ALA A 190 -2.65 4.31 -12.91
N ILE A 191 -2.02 4.28 -14.10
CA ILE A 191 -0.69 3.70 -14.29
C ILE A 191 0.36 4.46 -13.46
N LEU A 192 0.37 5.79 -13.52
CA LEU A 192 1.29 6.61 -12.73
C LEU A 192 1.13 6.34 -11.23
N ALA A 193 -0.10 6.38 -10.72
CA ALA A 193 -0.39 6.12 -9.31
C ALA A 193 0.10 4.73 -8.86
N THR A 194 -0.10 3.71 -9.70
CA THR A 194 0.34 2.34 -9.41
C THR A 194 1.86 2.23 -9.44
N VAL A 195 2.54 2.80 -10.44
CA VAL A 195 4.00 2.73 -10.56
C VAL A 195 4.67 3.47 -9.39
N PHE A 196 4.22 4.67 -9.05
CA PHE A 196 4.77 5.42 -7.92
C PHE A 196 4.49 4.72 -6.58
N GLY A 197 3.30 4.14 -6.39
CA GLY A 197 3.00 3.35 -5.20
C GLY A 197 3.90 2.12 -5.04
N ILE A 198 4.14 1.38 -6.13
CA ILE A 198 5.07 0.24 -6.14
C ILE A 198 6.50 0.71 -5.87
N ALA A 199 6.93 1.84 -6.47
CA ALA A 199 8.26 2.39 -6.28
C ALA A 199 8.52 2.77 -4.81
N THR A 200 7.55 3.39 -4.12
CA THR A 200 7.66 3.70 -2.69
C THR A 200 7.86 2.43 -1.86
N SER A 201 7.04 1.40 -2.07
CA SER A 201 7.16 0.12 -1.36
C SER A 201 8.52 -0.55 -1.61
N LEU A 202 8.98 -0.56 -2.87
CA LEU A 202 10.30 -1.11 -3.24
C LEU A 202 11.45 -0.34 -2.57
N GLY A 203 11.39 0.99 -2.54
CA GLY A 203 12.39 1.84 -1.91
C GLY A 203 12.48 1.64 -0.39
N LEU A 204 11.33 1.51 0.29
CA LEU A 204 11.28 1.18 1.72
C LEU A 204 11.86 -0.22 1.99
N GLY A 205 11.52 -1.20 1.16
CA GLY A 205 12.02 -2.57 1.32
C GLY A 205 13.52 -2.67 1.10
N ALA A 206 14.03 -1.98 0.07
CA ALA A 206 15.46 -1.87 -0.17
C ALA A 206 16.19 -1.19 0.99
N SER A 207 15.60 -0.13 1.55
CA SER A 207 16.15 0.54 2.74
C SER A 207 16.19 -0.38 3.95
N GLN A 208 15.13 -1.16 4.18
CA GLN A 208 15.04 -2.09 5.30
C GLN A 208 16.05 -3.24 5.18
N ILE A 209 16.18 -3.84 4.00
CA ILE A 209 17.18 -4.89 3.73
C ILE A 209 18.59 -4.32 3.88
N SER A 210 18.85 -3.15 3.31
CA SER A 210 20.15 -2.48 3.39
C SER A 210 20.56 -2.20 4.84
N ALA A 211 19.63 -1.68 5.66
CA ALA A 211 19.86 -1.41 7.07
C ALA A 211 20.06 -2.70 7.88
N GLY A 212 19.32 -3.77 7.57
CA GLY A 212 19.49 -5.07 8.22
C GLY A 212 20.86 -5.70 7.93
N LEU A 213 21.34 -5.61 6.69
CA LEU A 213 22.67 -6.10 6.32
C LEU A 213 23.80 -5.30 6.97
N GLU A 214 23.61 -3.98 7.13
CA GLU A 214 24.52 -3.12 7.89
C GLU A 214 24.53 -3.46 9.38
N TYR A 215 23.35 -3.67 9.99
CA TYR A 215 23.24 -4.08 11.39
C TYR A 215 23.93 -5.42 11.69
N LEU A 216 23.89 -6.36 10.74
CA LEU A 216 24.52 -7.68 10.87
C LEU A 216 26.02 -7.68 10.52
N ASP A 217 26.60 -6.52 10.18
CA ASP A 217 28.01 -6.37 9.73
C ASP A 217 28.37 -7.25 8.52
N ILE A 218 27.36 -7.62 7.72
CA ILE A 218 27.54 -8.36 6.46
C ILE A 218 27.96 -7.40 5.35
N ALA A 219 27.55 -6.14 5.47
CA ALA A 219 27.81 -5.06 4.54
C ALA A 219 29.12 -4.33 4.86
N ASN A 220 30.00 -4.21 3.87
CA ASN A 220 31.31 -3.54 3.97
C ASN A 220 31.22 -2.01 3.82
N SER A 221 32.34 -1.29 3.97
CA SER A 221 32.40 0.18 3.91
C SER A 221 31.82 0.80 2.63
N TYR A 222 31.82 0.08 1.50
CA TYR A 222 31.24 0.50 0.23
C TYR A 222 29.70 0.49 0.21
N TRP A 223 29.06 -0.09 1.24
CA TRP A 223 27.61 -0.15 1.39
C TRP A 223 27.01 1.13 1.99
N LYS A 224 27.81 1.85 2.78
CA LYS A 224 27.40 3.06 3.51
C LYS A 224 27.18 4.23 2.55
N PRO A 225 26.34 5.21 2.91
CA PRO A 225 26.21 6.45 2.16
C PRO A 225 27.59 7.08 1.92
N ILE A 226 27.82 7.56 0.70
CA ILE A 226 29.07 8.24 0.36
C ILE A 226 29.06 9.59 1.09
N GLU A 227 30.11 9.86 1.88
CA GLU A 227 30.26 11.15 2.57
C GLU A 227 30.19 12.31 1.55
N GLY A 228 29.30 13.27 1.80
CA GLY A 228 29.05 14.41 0.90
C GLY A 228 27.92 14.21 -0.11
N LEU A 229 27.30 13.02 -0.19
CA LEU A 229 26.03 12.81 -0.89
C LEU A 229 24.87 12.70 0.10
N SER A 230 23.62 12.82 -0.40
CA SER A 230 22.44 12.64 0.43
C SER A 230 22.43 11.26 1.10
N PRO A 231 22.00 11.13 2.37
CA PRO A 231 21.88 9.84 3.07
C PRO A 231 21.00 8.82 2.34
N GLU A 232 20.15 9.31 1.43
CA GLU A 232 19.29 8.49 0.58
C GLU A 232 20.09 7.77 -0.53
N ALA A 233 21.19 8.35 -0.99
CA ALA A 233 22.07 7.81 -2.03
C ALA A 233 23.10 6.81 -1.47
N SER A 234 22.62 5.72 -0.86
CA SER A 234 23.46 4.59 -0.43
C SER A 234 23.69 3.60 -1.58
N PRO A 235 24.96 3.24 -1.91
CA PRO A 235 25.26 2.19 -2.88
C PRO A 235 24.62 0.85 -2.54
N GLY A 236 24.52 0.51 -1.24
CA GLY A 236 23.86 -0.69 -0.75
C GLY A 236 22.40 -0.78 -1.19
N LYS A 237 21.64 0.31 -1.06
CA LYS A 237 20.23 0.38 -1.53
C LYS A 237 20.13 0.15 -3.03
N PHE A 238 21.00 0.75 -3.84
CA PHE A 238 21.01 0.55 -5.30
C PHE A 238 21.31 -0.90 -5.70
N ILE A 239 22.26 -1.54 -5.01
CA ILE A 239 22.59 -2.95 -5.21
C ILE A 239 21.37 -3.83 -4.89
N VAL A 240 20.74 -3.61 -3.73
CA VAL A 240 19.53 -4.36 -3.32
C VAL A 240 18.41 -4.20 -4.34
N ILE A 241 18.10 -2.96 -4.76
CA ILE A 241 17.08 -2.69 -5.78
C ILE A 241 17.41 -3.43 -7.07
N THR A 242 18.65 -3.33 -7.57
CA THR A 242 19.08 -3.98 -8.81
C THR A 242 18.88 -5.50 -8.74
N ILE A 243 19.30 -6.14 -7.64
CA ILE A 243 19.13 -7.58 -7.44
C ILE A 243 17.66 -7.97 -7.42
N ILE A 244 16.82 -7.27 -6.64
CA ILE A 244 15.39 -7.56 -6.54
C ILE A 244 14.70 -7.36 -7.90
N THR A 245 15.06 -6.32 -8.65
CA THR A 245 14.53 -6.08 -10.00
C THR A 245 14.93 -7.18 -10.97
N ILE A 246 16.17 -7.65 -10.96
CA ILE A 246 16.62 -8.78 -11.80
C ILE A 246 15.86 -10.06 -11.45
N LEU A 247 15.74 -10.39 -10.16
CA LEU A 247 14.97 -11.55 -9.71
C LEU A 247 13.49 -11.47 -10.12
N GLY A 248 12.90 -10.27 -10.00
CA GLY A 248 11.54 -9.99 -10.46
C GLY A 248 11.39 -10.19 -11.97
N LEU A 249 12.34 -9.68 -12.77
CA LEU A 249 12.34 -9.84 -14.22
C LEU A 249 12.44 -11.31 -14.62
N ILE A 250 13.34 -12.08 -14.00
CA ILE A 250 13.47 -13.52 -14.20
C ILE A 250 12.14 -14.22 -13.90
N SER A 251 11.48 -13.88 -12.78
CA SER A 251 10.18 -14.45 -12.40
C SER A 251 9.08 -14.17 -13.45
N VAL A 252 9.04 -12.95 -13.99
CA VAL A 252 8.09 -12.57 -15.04
C VAL A 252 8.36 -13.34 -16.34
N VAL A 253 9.63 -13.46 -16.75
CA VAL A 253 10.03 -14.16 -17.99
C VAL A 253 9.78 -15.66 -17.91
N LEU A 254 10.02 -16.29 -16.76
CA LEU A 254 9.82 -17.73 -16.56
C LEU A 254 8.35 -18.13 -16.37
N GLY A 255 7.43 -17.16 -16.31
CA GLY A 255 6.01 -17.40 -16.14
C GLY A 255 5.54 -17.11 -14.71
N LEU A 256 4.82 -15.99 -14.60
CA LEU A 256 4.35 -15.38 -13.35
C LEU A 256 3.56 -16.35 -12.44
N ASN A 257 2.75 -17.22 -13.04
CA ASN A 257 1.71 -17.98 -12.33
C ASN A 257 2.27 -18.98 -11.31
N ALA A 258 3.37 -19.68 -11.63
CA ALA A 258 3.97 -20.64 -10.70
C ALA A 258 4.91 -19.95 -9.69
N GLY A 259 5.67 -18.94 -10.15
CA GLY A 259 6.62 -18.20 -9.32
C GLY A 259 5.93 -17.41 -8.21
N ILE A 260 4.92 -16.59 -8.56
CA ILE A 260 4.17 -15.81 -7.57
C ILE A 260 3.51 -16.71 -6.53
N LYS A 261 2.88 -17.81 -6.96
CA LYS A 261 2.20 -18.72 -6.03
C LYS A 261 3.16 -19.30 -4.99
N ARG A 262 4.35 -19.78 -5.41
CA ARG A 262 5.34 -20.35 -4.50
C ARG A 262 5.96 -19.30 -3.58
N LEU A 263 6.33 -18.14 -4.12
CA LEU A 263 6.89 -17.04 -3.33
C LEU A 263 5.89 -16.50 -2.32
N SER A 264 4.62 -16.35 -2.72
CA SER A 264 3.50 -15.97 -1.85
C SER A 264 3.33 -16.95 -0.69
N GLN A 265 3.30 -18.26 -0.97
CA GLN A 265 3.18 -19.29 0.06
C GLN A 265 4.37 -19.28 1.04
N LEU A 266 5.60 -19.17 0.51
CA LEU A 266 6.80 -19.07 1.35
C LEU A 266 6.76 -17.81 2.23
N ASN A 267 6.39 -16.65 1.66
CA ASN A 267 6.25 -15.40 2.40
C ASN A 267 5.23 -15.53 3.54
N MET A 268 4.08 -16.16 3.29
CA MET A 268 3.08 -16.40 4.33
C MET A 268 3.58 -17.30 5.45
N ILE A 269 4.35 -18.34 5.13
CA ILE A 269 4.98 -19.22 6.14
C ILE A 269 6.00 -18.42 6.97
N LEU A 270 6.90 -17.68 6.32
CA LEU A 270 7.92 -16.88 6.99
C LEU A 270 7.30 -15.81 7.89
N CYS A 271 6.28 -15.11 7.40
CA CYS A 271 5.53 -14.13 8.16
C CYS A 271 4.84 -14.77 9.38
N GLY A 272 4.18 -15.92 9.19
CA GLY A 272 3.57 -16.68 10.28
C GLY A 272 4.58 -17.10 11.35
N CYS A 273 5.72 -17.66 10.94
CA CYS A 273 6.81 -18.03 11.85
C CYS A 273 7.35 -16.80 12.59
N PHE A 274 7.53 -15.67 11.91
CA PHE A 274 8.03 -14.44 12.52
C PHE A 274 7.07 -13.87 13.56
N LEU A 275 5.76 -13.83 13.25
CA LEU A 275 4.73 -13.39 14.19
C LEU A 275 4.64 -14.31 15.42
N ILE A 276 4.70 -15.63 15.23
CA ILE A 276 4.74 -16.59 16.34
C ILE A 276 5.98 -16.37 17.20
N ALA A 277 7.15 -16.14 16.60
CA ALA A 277 8.37 -15.85 17.33
C ALA A 277 8.22 -14.56 18.17
N ILE A 278 7.72 -13.47 17.59
CA ILE A 278 7.46 -12.22 18.33
C ILE A 278 6.46 -12.45 19.47
N PHE A 279 5.40 -13.22 19.23
CA PHE A 279 4.39 -13.49 20.25
C PHE A 279 4.92 -14.31 21.43
N LEU A 280 5.76 -15.32 21.16
CA LEU A 280 6.31 -16.22 22.17
C LEU A 280 7.50 -15.62 22.92
N PHE A 281 8.38 -14.90 22.22
CA PHE A 281 9.60 -14.31 22.80
C PHE A 281 9.43 -12.85 23.23
N GLY A 282 8.36 -12.19 22.81
CA GLY A 282 7.98 -10.84 23.23
C GLY A 282 7.09 -10.83 24.47
N PRO A 283 6.64 -9.64 24.92
CA PRO A 283 5.76 -9.50 26.07
C PRO A 283 4.33 -9.92 25.72
N THR A 284 4.05 -11.24 25.72
CA THR A 284 2.77 -11.82 25.27
C THR A 284 1.54 -11.16 25.90
N GLY A 285 1.56 -10.91 27.21
CA GLY A 285 0.46 -10.24 27.92
C GLY A 285 0.19 -8.83 27.37
N TYR A 286 1.24 -8.05 27.12
CA TYR A 286 1.12 -6.71 26.55
C TYR A 286 0.57 -6.74 25.11
N ILE A 287 0.99 -7.73 24.31
CA ILE A 287 0.48 -7.93 22.95
C ILE A 287 -1.02 -8.24 22.97
N LEU A 288 -1.46 -9.13 23.88
CA LEU A 288 -2.87 -9.49 24.04
C LEU A 288 -3.70 -8.30 24.56
N ASP A 289 -3.19 -7.54 25.53
CA ASP A 289 -3.85 -6.32 26.01
C ASP A 289 -4.01 -5.28 24.88
N GLY A 290 -2.97 -5.11 24.05
CA GLY A 290 -3.02 -4.26 22.86
C GLY A 290 -4.09 -4.72 21.87
N PHE A 291 -4.21 -6.03 21.63
CA PHE A 291 -5.24 -6.59 20.77
C PHE A 291 -6.66 -6.34 21.30
N VAL A 292 -6.89 -6.49 22.61
CA VAL A 292 -8.20 -6.18 23.21
C VAL A 292 -8.54 -4.69 23.07
N LYS A 293 -7.56 -3.79 23.30
CA LYS A 293 -7.75 -2.34 23.10
C LYS A 293 -8.05 -1.97 21.65
N MET A 294 -7.45 -2.67 20.69
CA MET A 294 -7.77 -2.50 19.26
C MET A 294 -9.26 -2.80 18.99
N LEU A 295 -9.82 -3.85 19.59
CA LEU A 295 -11.24 -4.19 19.42
C LEU A 295 -12.18 -3.11 19.99
N ASP A 296 -11.80 -2.50 21.12
CA ASP A 296 -12.53 -1.35 21.69
C ASP A 296 -12.44 -0.10 20.80
N LEU A 297 -11.30 0.12 20.13
CA LEU A 297 -11.20 1.20 19.14
C LEU A 297 -12.13 0.97 17.96
N ILE A 298 -12.20 -0.27 17.45
CA ILE A 298 -13.06 -0.63 16.32
C ILE A 298 -14.54 -0.38 16.66
N SER A 299 -14.97 -0.76 17.87
CA SER A 299 -16.36 -0.54 18.30
C SER A 299 -16.69 0.97 18.32
N LYS A 300 -15.77 1.80 18.79
CA LYS A 300 -15.92 3.27 18.80
C LYS A 300 -15.96 3.86 17.40
N ILE A 301 -15.12 3.39 16.48
CA ILE A 301 -15.14 3.83 15.08
C ILE A 301 -16.51 3.52 14.45
N LEU A 302 -17.03 2.31 14.66
CA LEU A 302 -18.34 1.90 14.17
C LEU A 302 -19.49 2.72 14.78
N LEU A 303 -19.40 3.07 16.07
CA LEU A 303 -20.39 3.90 16.77
C LEU A 303 -20.38 5.36 16.29
N VAL A 304 -19.21 5.94 16.01
CA VAL A 304 -19.11 7.30 15.43
C VAL A 304 -19.73 7.34 14.03
N CYS A 305 -19.57 6.28 13.23
CA CYS A 305 -20.26 6.15 11.95
C CYS A 305 -21.80 6.02 12.06
N GLN A 306 -22.35 5.75 13.25
CA GLN A 306 -23.81 5.75 13.50
C GLN A 306 -24.34 7.10 14.02
N LEU A 307 -23.46 7.99 14.48
CA LEU A 307 -23.80 9.29 15.05
C LEU A 307 -23.60 10.46 14.08
N MET A 308 -23.21 10.18 12.83
CA MET A 308 -23.18 11.12 11.69
C MET A 308 -24.24 10.72 10.67
#